data_AF-A0A9P3PZV7-F1
#
_entry.id   AF-A0A9P3PZV7-F1
#
_cell.length_a   1.000
_cell.length_b   1.000
_cell.length_c   1.000
_cell.angle_alpha   90.00
_cell.angle_beta   90.00
_cell.angle_gamma   90.00
#
_symmetry.space_group_name_H-M   'P 1'
#
loop_
_entity.id
_entity.type
_entity.pdbx_description
1 polymer ?
#
loop_
_entity_poly.entity_id
_entity_poly.type
_entity_poly.pdbx_seq_one_letter_code
_entity_poly.pdbx_strand_id
1 'polypeptide(L)'
;MVSVAAEAPFLRAILPSLPSDFATQVQTLCGATPESPAEHILDTLIRFISGAECAPGAAIDAAQWNEKQQAAAQILNGMIRRPTSETKRQREDDFEPTSQASKRQRSAVEDATEAAAPRVSPDDPLFAIHSVSATAPVRRKVDITIYRTALTITHPTTHAVEASIPLSTLTRAFLLPTRGKTKGHWTVVLLSSDIPDRGKPATPAAPLNPQVIFGIDAVAPSPLSLTAYGGTTPTSIVVPKGRPTRPSLLDFLSRLPVPLIEPTPDVFKSVCVGFTSGVSANQEGVPGVEAYRGAKAGTLWFAREGVLWGESKPCEFWALEDLIGKSEGLRVVGVSGRTCTVVLTRKSIGEEEVAEGEEDVGVETEFQMVDVREKPGIEAWVRTFRHLFGKKKVAGEVKTIGQLEEDESDEEDEDFVIDSEDELSGSSTSDTSDEEEDEEGGGSEKDAEESDEEEQLESDGEEEELKEENHPLLRPGAVPRRMQRGVIDMVVGMVEEDMLGTSNAPSDGDEGLEEDELEE
;
A
#
# COMPACT_ATOMS: atom_id res chain seq x y z
N MET A 1 33.04 49.13 31.88
CA MET A 1 32.23 47.97 32.29
C MET A 1 32.87 46.76 31.64
N VAL A 2 33.50 45.91 32.44
CA VAL A 2 34.09 44.65 31.96
C VAL A 2 32.92 43.70 31.76
N SER A 3 32.65 43.32 30.51
CA SER A 3 31.69 42.26 30.20
C SER A 3 32.26 40.97 30.76
N VAL A 4 31.66 40.45 31.83
CA VAL A 4 31.98 39.10 32.31
C VAL A 4 31.44 38.17 31.24
N ALA A 5 32.32 37.66 30.37
CA ALA A 5 31.96 36.63 29.42
C ALA A 5 31.42 35.44 30.22
N ALA A 6 30.12 35.17 30.08
CA ALA A 6 29.47 34.07 30.77
C ALA A 6 30.00 32.77 30.14
N GLU A 7 30.80 32.03 30.89
CA GLU A 7 31.25 30.70 30.48
C GLU A 7 30.04 29.82 30.10
N ALA A 8 30.23 28.91 29.13
CA ALA A 8 29.25 27.95 28.63
C ALA A 8 29.49 26.54 29.22
N PRO A 9 29.31 26.33 30.54
CA PRO A 9 29.71 25.10 31.22
C PRO A 9 28.82 23.91 30.86
N PHE A 10 27.56 24.12 30.49
CA PHE A 10 26.63 23.02 30.22
C PHE A 10 26.92 22.37 28.88
N LEU A 11 27.13 23.18 27.83
CA LEU A 11 27.53 22.66 26.52
C LEU A 11 28.86 21.90 26.60
N ARG A 12 29.86 22.47 27.29
CA ARG A 12 31.16 21.82 27.47
C ARG A 12 31.09 20.53 28.29
N ALA A 13 30.21 20.45 29.27
CA ALA A 13 30.01 19.24 30.07
C ALA A 13 29.39 18.09 29.26
N ILE A 14 28.50 18.38 28.29
CA ILE A 14 27.83 17.35 27.51
C ILE A 14 28.61 16.92 26.27
N LEU A 15 29.47 17.79 25.71
CA LEU A 15 30.20 17.54 24.46
C LEU A 15 30.93 16.18 24.42
N PRO A 16 31.65 15.74 25.48
CA PRO A 16 32.33 14.44 25.49
C PRO A 16 31.38 13.23 25.48
N SER A 17 30.11 13.43 25.82
CA SER A 17 29.09 12.37 25.89
C SER A 17 28.28 12.25 24.59
N LEU A 18 28.49 13.13 23.62
CA LEU A 18 27.83 13.08 22.32
C LEU A 18 28.53 12.09 21.38
N PRO A 19 27.81 11.43 20.46
CA PRO A 19 28.44 10.68 19.37
C PRO A 19 29.46 11.53 18.60
N SER A 20 30.56 10.92 18.15
CA SER A 20 31.72 11.61 17.55
C SER A 20 31.34 12.55 16.40
N ASP A 21 30.45 12.09 15.52
CA ASP A 21 30.04 12.84 14.33
C ASP A 21 29.24 14.08 14.73
N PHE A 22 28.37 13.92 15.73
CA PHE A 22 27.54 15.00 16.23
C PHE A 22 28.36 16.01 17.04
N ALA A 23 29.30 15.55 17.87
CA ALA A 23 30.24 16.40 18.58
C ALA A 23 31.05 17.27 17.61
N THR A 24 31.51 16.71 16.49
CA THR A 24 32.25 17.42 15.44
C THR A 24 31.40 18.49 14.77
N GLN A 25 30.13 18.18 14.46
CA GLN A 25 29.19 19.16 13.90
C GLN A 25 28.90 20.32 14.87
N VAL A 26 28.69 20.02 16.16
CA VAL A 26 28.46 21.04 17.19
C VAL A 26 29.69 21.93 17.37
N GLN A 27 30.90 21.36 17.38
CA GLN A 27 32.14 22.12 17.43
C GLN A 27 32.32 23.01 16.19
N THR A 28 31.99 22.49 15.01
CA THR A 28 32.02 23.27 13.76
C THR A 28 31.05 24.46 13.83
N LEU A 29 29.83 24.23 14.34
CA LEU A 29 28.81 25.26 14.52
C LEU A 29 29.20 26.33 15.54
N CYS A 30 29.89 25.93 16.62
CA CYS A 30 30.40 26.85 17.64
C CYS A 30 31.66 27.62 17.18
N GLY A 31 32.24 27.29 16.03
CA GLY A 31 33.47 27.89 15.55
C GLY A 31 34.69 27.59 16.43
N ALA A 32 35.87 28.03 15.98
CA ALA A 32 37.13 27.80 16.71
C ALA A 32 37.32 28.74 17.93
N THR A 33 36.41 29.69 18.15
CA THR A 33 36.54 30.72 19.18
C THR A 33 35.58 30.47 20.35
N PRO A 34 36.07 30.40 21.60
CA PRO A 34 35.30 30.06 22.81
C PRO A 34 34.27 31.11 23.28
N GLU A 35 33.92 32.07 22.41
CA GLU A 35 32.97 33.16 22.66
C GLU A 35 32.01 33.33 21.47
N SER A 36 31.77 32.26 20.71
CA SER A 36 30.85 32.38 19.58
C SER A 36 29.41 32.57 20.08
N PRO A 37 28.60 33.38 19.39
CA PRO A 37 27.17 33.52 19.70
C PRO A 37 26.44 32.17 19.68
N ALA A 38 26.88 31.24 18.83
CA ALA A 38 26.33 29.91 18.72
C ALA A 38 26.58 29.08 20.00
N GLU A 39 27.78 29.14 20.57
CA GLU A 39 28.11 28.46 21.84
C GLU A 39 27.19 28.93 22.98
N HIS A 40 26.97 30.25 23.09
CA HIS A 40 26.07 30.81 24.11
C HIS A 40 24.60 30.46 23.90
N ILE A 41 24.11 30.47 22.66
CA ILE A 41 22.72 30.10 22.34
C ILE A 41 22.48 28.62 22.71
N LEU A 42 23.41 27.74 22.35
CA LEU A 42 23.31 26.32 22.66
C LEU A 42 23.41 26.05 24.16
N ASP A 43 24.35 26.68 24.88
CA ASP A 43 24.44 26.55 26.33
C ASP A 43 23.15 27.02 27.02
N THR A 44 22.59 28.14 26.57
CA THR A 44 21.31 28.67 27.08
C THR A 44 20.16 27.69 26.81
N LEU A 45 20.10 27.08 25.62
CA LEU A 45 19.10 26.08 25.29
C LEU A 45 19.24 24.83 26.17
N ILE A 46 20.48 24.36 26.42
CA ILE A 46 20.74 23.20 27.27
C ILE A 46 20.34 23.49 28.72
N ARG A 47 20.67 24.66 29.25
CA ARG A 47 20.19 25.11 30.58
C ARG A 47 18.67 25.11 30.64
N PHE A 48 18.03 25.64 29.59
CA PHE A 48 16.58 25.72 29.50
C PHE A 48 15.95 24.33 29.58
N ILE A 49 16.36 23.37 28.75
CA ILE A 49 15.76 22.03 28.72
C ILE A 49 16.12 21.17 29.95
N SER A 50 17.24 21.44 30.61
CA SER A 50 17.71 20.67 31.79
C SER A 50 17.09 21.15 33.11
N GLY A 51 16.30 22.22 33.11
CA GLY A 51 15.76 22.80 34.35
C GLY A 51 16.73 23.70 35.11
N ALA A 52 17.84 24.13 34.48
CA ALA A 52 18.81 25.01 35.11
C ALA A 52 18.37 26.48 35.08
N GLU A 53 18.99 27.28 35.95
CA GLU A 53 18.79 28.73 36.02
C GLU A 53 19.28 29.43 34.74
N CYS A 54 18.60 30.51 34.38
CA CYS A 54 18.98 31.34 33.22
C CYS A 54 20.41 31.87 33.38
N ALA A 55 21.15 31.97 32.26
CA ALA A 55 22.54 32.41 32.30
C ALA A 55 22.65 33.85 32.87
N PRO A 56 23.61 34.12 33.77
CA PRO A 56 23.81 35.45 34.33
C PRO A 56 24.18 36.42 33.21
N GLY A 57 23.31 37.40 32.93
CA GLY A 57 23.49 38.40 31.87
C GLY A 57 22.52 38.27 30.69
N ALA A 58 21.69 37.22 30.64
CA ALA A 58 20.60 37.16 29.67
C ALA A 58 19.54 38.23 30.01
N ALA A 59 19.09 38.99 29.01
CA ALA A 59 18.01 39.97 29.14
C ALA A 59 16.61 39.31 29.18
N ILE A 60 16.49 38.21 29.93
CA ILE A 60 15.26 37.41 30.03
C ILE A 60 14.75 37.52 31.47
N ASP A 61 13.46 37.79 31.62
CA ASP A 61 12.81 37.81 32.92
C ASP A 61 12.82 36.40 33.54
N ALA A 62 13.30 36.27 34.78
CA ALA A 62 13.39 35.01 35.50
C ALA A 62 12.01 34.35 35.70
N ALA A 63 10.94 35.14 35.84
CA ALA A 63 9.58 34.61 35.95
C ALA A 63 9.15 33.96 34.61
N GLN A 64 9.39 34.65 33.50
CA GLN A 64 9.11 34.14 32.16
C GLN A 64 9.96 32.91 31.83
N TRP A 65 11.24 32.90 32.23
CA TRP A 65 12.12 31.74 32.06
C TRP A 65 11.54 30.49 32.72
N ASN A 66 11.18 30.58 34.00
CA ASN A 66 10.64 29.46 34.75
C ASN A 66 9.29 28.97 34.20
N GLU A 67 8.39 29.88 33.83
CA GLU A 67 7.10 29.52 33.20
C GLU A 67 7.31 28.74 31.90
N LYS A 68 8.15 29.27 30.99
CA LYS A 68 8.40 28.63 29.69
C LYS A 68 9.20 27.34 29.83
N GLN A 69 10.13 27.28 30.78
CA GLN A 69 10.90 26.08 31.09
C GLN A 69 10.00 24.96 31.59
N GLN A 70 9.04 25.26 32.49
CA GLN A 70 8.05 24.27 32.94
C GLN A 70 7.15 23.79 31.80
N ALA A 71 6.67 24.71 30.96
CA ALA A 71 5.89 24.35 29.78
C ALA A 71 6.67 23.43 28.82
N ALA A 72 7.95 23.74 28.55
CA ALA A 72 8.81 22.91 27.73
C ALA A 72 9.08 21.53 28.36
N ALA A 73 9.33 21.48 29.67
CA ALA A 73 9.52 20.22 30.39
C ALA A 73 8.25 19.34 30.35
N GLN A 74 7.05 19.92 30.40
CA GLN A 74 5.80 19.17 30.23
C GLN A 74 5.66 18.57 28.82
N ILE A 75 6.02 19.34 27.79
CA ILE A 75 6.01 18.86 26.39
C ILE A 75 7.03 17.73 26.22
N LEU A 76 8.27 17.92 26.67
CA LEU A 76 9.34 16.92 26.56
C LEU A 76 8.99 15.65 27.36
N ASN A 77 8.47 15.78 28.58
CA ASN A 77 8.01 14.63 29.35
C ASN A 77 6.83 13.90 28.70
N GLY A 78 5.94 14.62 28.01
CA GLY A 78 4.87 14.02 27.20
C GLY A 78 5.39 13.26 25.98
N MET A 79 6.50 13.70 25.39
CA MET A 79 7.18 12.99 24.31
C MET A 79 7.96 11.76 24.82
N ILE A 80 8.55 11.84 26.02
CA ILE A 80 9.35 10.76 26.63
C ILE A 80 8.43 9.68 27.26
N ARG A 81 7.33 10.07 27.91
CA ARG A 81 6.35 9.12 28.47
C ARG A 81 5.37 8.70 27.38
N ARG A 82 5.68 7.60 26.70
CA ARG A 82 4.67 6.81 25.99
C ARG A 82 3.49 6.49 26.93
N PRO A 83 2.24 6.54 26.46
CA PRO A 83 1.14 5.90 27.18
C PRO A 83 1.31 4.38 27.05
N THR A 84 2.06 3.77 27.97
CA THR A 84 1.99 2.33 28.20
C THR A 84 0.73 2.05 29.01
N SER A 85 -0.44 2.00 28.35
CA SER A 85 -1.61 1.32 28.89
C SER A 85 -1.78 -0.01 28.15
N GLU A 86 -0.85 -0.93 28.39
CA GLU A 86 -1.19 -2.34 28.37
C GLU A 86 -2.01 -2.60 29.64
N THR A 87 -3.33 -2.67 29.49
CA THR A 87 -4.24 -3.10 30.54
C THR A 87 -3.96 -4.57 30.85
N LYS A 88 -3.01 -4.80 31.76
CA LYS A 88 -2.76 -6.09 32.37
C LYS A 88 -4.01 -6.46 33.18
N ARG A 89 -4.71 -7.51 32.73
CA ARG A 89 -5.84 -8.12 33.43
C ARG A 89 -5.44 -8.45 34.86
N GLN A 90 -6.05 -7.79 35.82
CA GLN A 90 -6.09 -8.26 37.20
C GLN A 90 -7.12 -9.40 37.24
N ARG A 91 -6.63 -10.60 37.52
CA ARG A 91 -7.43 -11.81 37.74
C ARG A 91 -8.11 -11.65 39.10
N GLU A 92 -9.40 -11.40 39.12
CA GLU A 92 -10.22 -11.48 40.34
C GLU A 92 -10.89 -12.86 40.37
N ASP A 93 -10.57 -13.62 41.42
CA ASP A 93 -11.29 -14.83 41.81
C ASP A 93 -12.62 -14.45 42.46
N ASP A 94 -13.68 -14.95 41.83
CA ASP A 94 -14.96 -15.44 42.33
C ASP A 94 -15.36 -15.14 43.80
N PHE A 95 -16.44 -14.38 43.98
CA PHE A 95 -17.52 -14.62 44.97
C PHE A 95 -18.72 -13.69 44.68
N GLU A 96 -19.81 -14.24 44.13
CA GLU A 96 -21.18 -13.70 44.16
C GLU A 96 -21.89 -14.08 45.49
N PRO A 97 -23.14 -13.63 45.81
CA PRO A 97 -24.02 -12.65 45.14
C PRO A 97 -24.64 -11.60 46.10
N THR A 98 -25.23 -10.51 45.57
CA THR A 98 -26.68 -10.15 45.77
C THR A 98 -27.06 -8.69 45.40
N SER A 99 -28.16 -8.61 44.63
CA SER A 99 -29.26 -7.61 44.64
C SER A 99 -29.11 -6.18 44.10
N GLN A 100 -29.88 -5.96 43.02
CA GLN A 100 -30.87 -4.91 42.77
C GLN A 100 -30.50 -3.45 42.43
N ALA A 101 -30.95 -3.09 41.21
CA ALA A 101 -31.81 -1.95 40.85
C ALA A 101 -31.23 -0.53 40.67
N SER A 102 -31.16 -0.14 39.39
CA SER A 102 -31.76 1.05 38.78
C SER A 102 -31.72 2.40 39.53
N LYS A 103 -30.92 3.36 39.02
CA LYS A 103 -31.34 4.76 38.97
C LYS A 103 -30.58 5.62 37.95
N ARG A 104 -31.39 6.28 37.10
CA ARG A 104 -31.09 7.44 36.24
C ARG A 104 -30.25 8.53 36.93
N GLN A 105 -29.34 9.15 36.18
CA GLN A 105 -28.87 10.53 36.40
C GLN A 105 -28.42 11.10 35.04
N ARG A 106 -29.26 11.84 34.32
CA ARG A 106 -29.53 13.30 34.33
C ARG A 106 -28.30 14.15 34.04
N SER A 107 -28.38 14.79 32.87
CA SER A 107 -27.48 15.76 32.25
C SER A 107 -27.24 17.00 33.12
N ALA A 108 -26.00 17.50 33.12
CA ALA A 108 -25.69 18.89 33.38
C ALA A 108 -24.55 19.30 32.43
N VAL A 109 -24.86 20.33 31.66
CA VAL A 109 -23.98 21.15 30.83
C VAL A 109 -23.17 22.05 31.76
N GLU A 110 -21.86 22.20 31.53
CA GLU A 110 -21.18 23.49 31.67
C GLU A 110 -19.79 23.49 30.99
N ASP A 111 -19.55 24.60 30.29
CA ASP A 111 -18.40 25.07 29.53
C ASP A 111 -17.08 25.12 30.33
N ALA A 112 -15.94 24.90 29.64
CA ALA A 112 -14.72 25.73 29.70
C ALA A 112 -13.50 25.09 28.97
N THR A 113 -13.22 25.61 27.76
CA THR A 113 -11.92 26.14 27.27
C THR A 113 -10.54 25.48 27.58
N GLU A 114 -9.85 25.12 26.47
CA GLU A 114 -8.40 25.27 26.14
C GLU A 114 -7.31 24.53 26.96
N ALA A 115 -6.18 24.01 26.45
CA ALA A 115 -5.60 23.70 25.12
C ALA A 115 -4.33 22.85 25.41
N ALA A 116 -4.23 21.60 24.95
CA ALA A 116 -3.47 21.11 23.79
C ALA A 116 -1.93 21.29 23.79
N ALA A 117 -1.22 20.15 23.84
CA ALA A 117 0.12 19.93 23.27
C ALA A 117 0.09 20.14 21.72
N PRO A 118 1.22 20.21 20.98
CA PRO A 118 1.27 20.83 19.65
C PRO A 118 0.49 19.99 18.64
N ARG A 119 -0.78 20.34 18.47
CA ARG A 119 -1.58 20.03 17.32
C ARG A 119 -1.00 20.87 16.20
N VAL A 120 -0.75 20.29 15.02
CA VAL A 120 -0.95 21.08 13.80
C VAL A 120 -2.33 21.67 13.99
N SER A 121 -2.44 22.99 14.18
CA SER A 121 -3.75 23.64 14.25
C SER A 121 -4.50 23.11 13.04
N PRO A 122 -5.65 22.43 13.21
CA PRO A 122 -6.35 21.90 12.06
C PRO A 122 -6.58 23.11 11.18
N ASP A 123 -5.91 23.11 10.03
CA ASP A 123 -6.33 23.89 8.88
C ASP A 123 -7.84 23.69 8.70
N ASP A 124 -8.53 24.55 7.95
CA ASP A 124 -9.96 24.30 7.76
C ASP A 124 -10.16 22.90 7.15
N PRO A 125 -10.98 22.02 7.77
CA PRO A 125 -11.33 20.75 7.14
C PRO A 125 -11.94 21.06 5.77
N LEU A 126 -11.69 20.20 4.80
CA LEU A 126 -12.22 20.36 3.43
C LEU A 126 -13.32 19.34 3.18
N PHE A 127 -13.06 18.09 3.55
CA PHE A 127 -13.97 17.00 3.30
C PHE A 127 -13.75 15.84 4.27
N ALA A 128 -14.83 15.27 4.80
CA ALA A 128 -14.78 14.08 5.65
C ALA A 128 -15.66 12.96 5.11
N ILE A 129 -15.15 11.72 5.16
CA ILE A 129 -15.93 10.50 4.98
C ILE A 129 -15.97 9.76 6.31
N HIS A 130 -17.18 9.41 6.74
CA HIS A 130 -17.41 8.88 8.08
C HIS A 130 -17.57 7.37 8.05
N SER A 131 -17.12 6.72 9.11
CA SER A 131 -17.45 5.34 9.42
C SER A 131 -16.97 4.32 8.36
N VAL A 132 -15.81 4.56 7.75
CA VAL A 132 -15.20 3.67 6.75
C VAL A 132 -14.32 2.60 7.38
N SER A 133 -14.16 1.46 6.69
CA SER A 133 -13.32 0.36 7.16
C SER A 133 -11.88 0.56 6.70
N ALA A 134 -11.01 1.04 7.59
CA ALA A 134 -9.59 1.19 7.29
C ALA A 134 -8.82 -0.09 7.57
N THR A 135 -7.89 -0.41 6.67
CA THR A 135 -6.86 -1.46 6.80
C THR A 135 -5.51 -0.85 7.17
N ALA A 136 -5.25 0.39 6.74
CA ALA A 136 -4.02 1.13 6.99
C ALA A 136 -4.29 2.63 7.21
N PRO A 137 -3.52 3.32 8.09
CA PRO A 137 -2.48 2.80 8.98
C PRO A 137 -3.05 1.95 10.13
N VAL A 138 -4.31 2.17 10.49
CA VAL A 138 -4.99 1.48 11.57
C VAL A 138 -6.08 0.56 11.01
N ARG A 139 -6.16 -0.67 11.53
CA ARG A 139 -7.14 -1.68 11.08
C ARG A 139 -8.43 -1.61 11.91
N ARG A 140 -9.26 -0.60 11.69
CA ARG A 140 -10.56 -0.43 12.38
C ARG A 140 -11.49 0.49 11.59
N LYS A 141 -12.72 0.63 12.08
CA LYS A 141 -13.68 1.63 11.57
C LYS A 141 -13.25 3.03 12.00
N VAL A 142 -13.15 3.96 11.05
CA VAL A 142 -12.61 5.32 11.26
C VAL A 142 -13.38 6.36 10.47
N ASP A 143 -13.25 7.61 10.88
CA ASP A 143 -13.57 8.77 10.04
C ASP A 143 -12.27 9.28 9.43
N ILE A 144 -12.31 9.66 8.15
CA ILE A 144 -11.16 10.20 7.44
C ILE A 144 -11.50 11.61 6.98
N THR A 145 -10.73 12.59 7.44
CA THR A 145 -10.93 14.00 7.11
C THR A 145 -9.70 14.55 6.39
N ILE A 146 -9.93 15.12 5.21
CA ILE A 146 -8.95 15.88 4.45
C ILE A 146 -9.00 17.32 4.94
N TYR A 147 -7.87 17.82 5.41
CA TYR A 147 -7.59 19.22 5.71
C TYR A 147 -6.76 19.83 4.59
N ARG A 148 -6.53 21.14 4.61
CA ARG A 148 -5.68 21.80 3.59
C ARG A 148 -4.23 21.27 3.57
N THR A 149 -3.68 20.87 4.71
CA THR A 149 -2.27 20.42 4.82
C THR A 149 -2.09 18.97 5.22
N ALA A 150 -3.12 18.31 5.76
CA ALA A 150 -3.01 16.94 6.26
C ALA A 150 -4.28 16.11 6.03
N LEU A 151 -4.12 14.80 5.96
CA LEU A 151 -5.20 13.83 6.07
C LEU A 151 -5.17 13.25 7.49
N THR A 152 -6.27 13.41 8.22
CA THR A 152 -6.38 12.90 9.59
C THR A 152 -7.40 11.78 9.67
N ILE A 153 -7.06 10.77 10.44
CA ILE A 153 -7.88 9.58 10.69
C ILE A 153 -8.27 9.61 12.17
N THR A 154 -9.56 9.60 12.45
CA THR A 154 -10.10 9.71 13.80
C THR A 154 -11.02 8.53 14.12
N HIS A 155 -11.07 8.15 15.39
CA HIS A 155 -12.04 7.19 15.86
C HIS A 155 -13.46 7.80 15.84
N PRO A 156 -14.50 7.11 15.31
CA PRO A 156 -15.81 7.73 15.08
C PRO A 156 -16.55 8.18 16.35
N THR A 157 -16.36 7.45 17.46
CA THR A 157 -17.05 7.75 18.74
C THR A 157 -16.26 8.66 19.68
N THR A 158 -14.95 8.42 19.85
CA THR A 158 -14.12 9.17 20.79
C THR A 158 -13.50 10.41 20.16
N HIS A 159 -13.54 10.53 18.83
CA HIS A 159 -12.84 11.55 18.04
C HIS A 159 -11.32 11.60 18.32
N ALA A 160 -10.75 10.53 18.88
CA ALA A 160 -9.33 10.42 19.10
C ALA A 160 -8.61 10.33 17.75
N VAL A 161 -7.54 11.12 17.58
CA VAL A 161 -6.70 11.08 16.38
C VAL A 161 -5.87 9.79 16.41
N GLU A 162 -6.11 8.94 15.43
CA GLU A 162 -5.45 7.65 15.25
C GLU A 162 -4.21 7.77 14.36
N ALA A 163 -4.26 8.65 13.37
CA ALA A 163 -3.13 9.01 12.52
C ALA A 163 -3.34 10.37 11.86
N SER A 164 -2.25 11.06 11.54
CA SER A 164 -2.24 12.27 10.73
C SER A 164 -1.09 12.19 9.73
N ILE A 165 -1.38 12.42 8.46
CA ILE A 165 -0.44 12.24 7.34
C ILE A 165 -0.40 13.57 6.57
N PRO A 166 0.76 14.23 6.44
CA PRO A 166 0.86 15.46 5.66
C PRO A 166 0.47 15.18 4.20
N LEU A 167 -0.37 16.04 3.60
CA LEU A 167 -0.75 15.87 2.19
C LEU A 167 0.43 16.02 1.25
N SER A 168 1.46 16.77 1.66
CA SER A 168 2.70 16.95 0.91
C SER A 168 3.54 15.68 0.80
N THR A 169 3.31 14.67 1.65
CA THR A 169 4.02 13.38 1.53
C THR A 169 3.31 12.42 0.61
N LEU A 170 2.02 12.64 0.30
CA LEU A 170 1.29 11.76 -0.62
C LEU A 170 1.81 11.98 -2.04
N THR A 171 2.04 10.89 -2.75
CA THR A 171 2.49 10.91 -4.15
C THR A 171 1.40 10.39 -5.09
N ARG A 172 0.58 9.43 -4.64
CA ARG A 172 -0.43 8.76 -5.48
C ARG A 172 -1.70 8.44 -4.71
N ALA A 173 -2.82 8.50 -5.42
CA ALA A 173 -4.11 8.00 -4.96
C ALA A 173 -4.65 6.98 -5.97
N PHE A 174 -5.18 5.86 -5.48
CA PHE A 174 -5.79 4.83 -6.31
C PHE A 174 -7.22 4.54 -5.86
N LEU A 175 -8.09 4.31 -6.83
CA LEU A 175 -9.43 3.75 -6.63
C LEU A 175 -9.51 2.42 -7.37
N LEU A 176 -9.69 1.33 -6.62
CA LEU A 176 -9.59 -0.04 -7.14
C LEU A 176 -10.90 -0.81 -6.90
N PRO A 177 -11.42 -1.55 -7.88
CA PRO A 177 -12.49 -2.51 -7.63
C PRO A 177 -11.91 -3.70 -6.84
N THR A 178 -12.38 -3.93 -5.61
CA THR A 178 -11.80 -4.95 -4.74
C THR A 178 -12.07 -6.36 -5.25
N ARG A 179 -11.02 -7.18 -5.43
CA ARG A 179 -11.16 -8.62 -5.72
C ARG A 179 -11.48 -9.42 -4.47
N GLY A 180 -12.06 -10.61 -4.63
CA GLY A 180 -12.28 -11.50 -3.47
C GLY A 180 -13.52 -11.22 -2.64
N LYS A 181 -14.33 -10.21 -3.00
CA LYS A 181 -15.53 -9.84 -2.24
C LYS A 181 -16.79 -10.42 -2.88
N THR A 182 -17.72 -10.87 -2.04
CA THR A 182 -19.04 -11.38 -2.48
C THR A 182 -19.97 -10.27 -2.96
N LYS A 183 -19.69 -9.01 -2.59
CA LYS A 183 -20.38 -7.81 -3.03
C LYS A 183 -19.37 -6.85 -3.64
N GLY A 184 -19.78 -6.11 -4.66
CA GLY A 184 -18.95 -5.09 -5.27
C GLY A 184 -18.47 -4.11 -4.21
N HIS A 185 -17.16 -3.88 -4.16
CA HIS A 185 -16.51 -3.10 -3.12
C HIS A 185 -15.35 -2.32 -3.74
N TRP A 186 -15.11 -1.09 -3.25
CA TRP A 186 -14.01 -0.23 -3.65
C TRP A 186 -12.92 -0.24 -2.57
N THR A 187 -11.67 -0.33 -3.00
CA THR A 187 -10.49 -0.08 -2.16
C THR A 187 -9.88 1.24 -2.59
N VAL A 188 -9.67 2.15 -1.64
CA VAL A 188 -8.83 3.33 -1.83
C VAL A 188 -7.45 3.05 -1.27
N VAL A 189 -6.41 3.35 -2.04
CA VAL A 189 -5.00 3.26 -1.62
C VAL A 189 -4.33 4.62 -1.82
N LEU A 190 -3.80 5.21 -0.76
CA LEU A 190 -2.96 6.41 -0.82
C LEU A 190 -1.53 6.04 -0.44
N LEU A 191 -0.58 6.38 -1.30
CA LEU A 191 0.84 6.09 -1.11
C LEU A 191 1.61 7.38 -0.87
N SER A 192 2.56 7.34 0.07
CA SER A 192 3.55 8.40 0.24
C SER A 192 4.86 8.13 -0.53
N SER A 193 5.06 6.89 -0.97
CA SER A 193 6.18 6.45 -1.80
C SER A 193 5.74 5.24 -2.61
N ASP A 194 6.31 5.13 -3.81
CA ASP A 194 6.12 4.01 -4.73
C ASP A 194 6.84 2.75 -4.26
N ILE A 195 7.84 2.91 -3.40
CA ILE A 195 8.63 1.84 -2.81
C ILE A 195 8.30 1.78 -1.32
N PRO A 196 7.76 0.65 -0.82
CA PRO A 196 7.52 0.50 0.60
C PRO A 196 8.83 0.31 1.37
N ASP A 197 8.82 0.69 2.64
CA ASP A 197 9.95 0.47 3.56
C ASP A 197 10.25 -1.04 3.67
N ARG A 198 11.37 -1.48 3.08
CA ARG A 198 11.85 -2.86 3.17
C ARG A 198 12.71 -2.99 4.42
N GLY A 199 12.09 -3.36 5.55
CA GLY A 199 12.82 -3.65 6.79
C GLY A 199 11.96 -3.61 8.05
N LYS A 200 12.48 -4.15 9.15
CA LYS A 200 11.96 -3.81 10.49
C LYS A 200 12.28 -2.32 10.70
N PRO A 201 11.31 -1.47 11.09
CA PRO A 201 11.60 -0.07 11.33
C PRO A 201 12.69 0.03 12.41
N ALA A 202 13.80 0.69 12.09
CA ALA A 202 14.96 0.83 12.98
C ALA A 202 14.60 1.51 14.31
N THR A 203 13.50 2.26 14.32
CA THR A 203 12.84 2.84 15.49
C THR A 203 11.33 2.68 15.35
N PRO A 204 10.58 2.38 16.43
CA PRO A 204 9.12 2.30 16.42
C PRO A 204 8.43 3.68 16.29
N ALA A 205 9.15 4.70 15.84
CA ALA A 205 8.61 5.96 15.36
C ALA A 205 7.98 5.71 13.97
N ALA A 206 6.95 6.47 13.62
CA ALA A 206 6.05 6.23 12.48
C ALA A 206 6.76 5.77 11.18
N PRO A 207 6.13 4.89 10.36
CA PRO A 207 6.70 4.46 9.09
C PRO A 207 7.08 5.67 8.24
N LEU A 208 8.29 5.66 7.69
CA LEU A 208 8.81 6.73 6.84
C LEU A 208 7.89 6.95 5.63
N ASN A 209 7.31 5.87 5.12
CA ASN A 209 6.40 5.87 4.00
C ASN A 209 4.99 5.39 4.41
N PRO A 210 4.16 6.26 5.04
CA PRO A 210 2.82 5.86 5.47
C PRO A 210 1.92 5.56 4.27
N GLN A 211 1.10 4.51 4.40
CA GLN A 211 0.07 4.13 3.43
C GLN A 211 -1.30 4.22 4.09
N VAL A 212 -2.27 4.78 3.37
CA VAL A 212 -3.69 4.78 3.78
C VAL A 212 -4.43 3.81 2.89
N ILE A 213 -5.11 2.85 3.50
CA ILE A 213 -5.88 1.84 2.77
C ILE A 213 -7.21 1.72 3.48
N PHE A 214 -8.30 1.97 2.78
CA PHE A 214 -9.65 1.77 3.30
C PHE A 214 -10.60 1.25 2.23
N GLY A 215 -11.65 0.60 2.70
CA GLY A 215 -12.65 -0.06 1.90
C GLY A 215 -14.04 0.53 2.08
N ILE A 216 -14.83 0.51 1.01
CA ILE A 216 -16.25 0.84 1.04
C ILE A 216 -17.02 0.00 0.03
N ASP A 217 -18.24 -0.41 0.37
CA ASP A 217 -19.10 -1.14 -0.58
C ASP A 217 -19.44 -0.25 -1.79
N ALA A 218 -19.48 -0.84 -2.98
CA ALA A 218 -19.78 -0.13 -4.23
C ALA A 218 -21.22 0.40 -4.27
N VAL A 219 -22.12 -0.29 -3.58
CA VAL A 219 -23.50 0.12 -3.32
C VAL A 219 -23.68 0.17 -1.80
N ALA A 220 -24.11 1.32 -1.28
CA ALA A 220 -24.18 1.56 0.16
C ALA A 220 -25.19 0.58 0.83
N PRO A 221 -24.77 -0.33 1.73
CA PRO A 221 -25.69 -1.23 2.42
C PRO A 221 -26.51 -0.52 3.51
N SER A 222 -26.00 0.61 3.98
CA SER A 222 -26.59 1.54 4.94
C SER A 222 -26.25 2.98 4.52
N PRO A 223 -26.94 4.00 5.05
CA PRO A 223 -26.64 5.40 4.71
C PRO A 223 -25.18 5.75 5.03
N LEU A 224 -24.42 6.16 4.01
CA LEU A 224 -23.06 6.65 4.16
C LEU A 224 -23.10 8.16 4.40
N SER A 225 -22.42 8.61 5.45
CA SER A 225 -22.37 10.03 5.80
C SER A 225 -21.03 10.64 5.36
N LEU A 226 -21.10 11.80 4.72
CA LEU A 226 -19.96 12.62 4.34
C LEU A 226 -20.20 14.06 4.79
N THR A 227 -19.14 14.85 4.91
CA THR A 227 -19.24 16.26 5.27
C THR A 227 -18.31 17.09 4.41
N ALA A 228 -18.87 18.06 3.69
CA ALA A 228 -18.11 19.01 2.89
C ALA A 228 -18.03 20.36 3.61
N TYR A 229 -16.84 20.96 3.61
CA TYR A 229 -16.54 22.19 4.33
C TYR A 229 -16.11 23.27 3.32
N GLY A 230 -17.09 23.76 2.54
CA GLY A 230 -16.88 24.74 1.46
C GLY A 230 -17.39 26.15 1.74
N GLY A 231 -17.72 26.47 3.00
CA GLY A 231 -18.31 27.75 3.40
C GLY A 231 -18.37 27.91 4.92
N THR A 232 -19.14 28.88 5.42
CA THR A 232 -19.26 29.16 6.87
C THR A 232 -19.90 28.03 7.68
N THR A 233 -20.63 27.12 7.01
CA THR A 233 -21.31 26.00 7.66
C THR A 233 -21.00 24.69 6.93
N PRO A 234 -20.60 23.62 7.65
CA PRO A 234 -20.41 22.30 7.07
C PRO A 234 -21.70 21.77 6.43
N THR A 235 -21.59 21.23 5.22
CA THR A 235 -22.71 20.60 4.51
C THR A 235 -22.65 19.09 4.71
N SER A 236 -23.67 18.53 5.37
CA SER A 236 -23.80 17.08 5.52
C SER A 236 -24.38 16.47 4.24
N ILE A 237 -23.66 15.50 3.67
CA ILE A 237 -24.06 14.77 2.48
C ILE A 237 -24.30 13.32 2.90
N VAL A 238 -25.49 12.80 2.62
CA VAL A 238 -25.84 11.42 2.93
C VAL A 238 -26.10 10.68 1.63
N VAL A 239 -25.35 9.59 1.40
CA VAL A 239 -25.62 8.65 0.31
C VAL A 239 -26.61 7.61 0.86
N PRO A 240 -27.86 7.58 0.33
CA PRO A 240 -28.86 6.63 0.81
C PRO A 240 -28.46 5.17 0.59
N LYS A 241 -29.05 4.27 1.38
CA LYS A 241 -28.96 2.83 1.15
C LYS A 241 -29.36 2.49 -0.30
N GLY A 242 -28.60 1.59 -0.93
CA GLY A 242 -28.86 1.13 -2.29
C GLY A 242 -28.31 2.06 -3.39
N ARG A 243 -27.63 3.16 -3.04
CA ARG A 243 -27.03 4.07 -4.03
C ARG A 243 -25.54 3.78 -4.25
N PRO A 244 -25.02 4.03 -5.47
CA PRO A 244 -23.59 3.90 -5.74
C PRO A 244 -22.76 4.86 -4.91
N THR A 245 -21.65 4.39 -4.34
CA THR A 245 -20.73 5.19 -3.52
C THR A 245 -19.61 5.83 -4.33
N ARG A 246 -19.34 5.33 -5.55
CA ARG A 246 -18.26 5.82 -6.42
C ARG A 246 -18.26 7.34 -6.64
N PRO A 247 -19.39 8.01 -6.96
CA PRO A 247 -19.39 9.47 -7.16
C PRO A 247 -18.90 10.24 -5.92
N SER A 248 -19.28 9.80 -4.73
CA SER A 248 -18.84 10.42 -3.47
C SER A 248 -17.37 10.15 -3.16
N LEU A 249 -16.84 8.99 -3.54
CA LEU A 249 -15.40 8.72 -3.46
C LEU A 249 -14.59 9.59 -4.42
N LEU A 250 -15.06 9.79 -5.65
CA LEU A 250 -14.40 10.66 -6.61
C LEU A 250 -14.37 12.12 -6.13
N ASP A 251 -15.46 12.63 -5.56
CA ASP A 251 -15.48 13.97 -4.96
C ASP A 251 -14.51 14.06 -3.77
N PHE A 252 -14.48 13.06 -2.88
CA PHE A 252 -13.50 12.99 -1.78
C PHE A 252 -12.06 12.99 -2.29
N LEU A 253 -11.73 12.13 -3.25
CA LEU A 253 -10.37 11.98 -3.79
C LEU A 253 -9.93 13.20 -4.60
N SER A 254 -10.85 13.92 -5.23
CA SER A 254 -10.56 15.17 -5.97
C SER A 254 -10.00 16.29 -5.08
N ARG A 255 -10.11 16.15 -3.75
CA ARG A 255 -9.56 17.12 -2.77
C ARG A 255 -8.10 16.86 -2.44
N LEU A 256 -7.53 15.75 -2.89
CA LEU A 256 -6.13 15.43 -2.66
C LEU A 256 -5.23 16.13 -3.71
N PRO A 257 -4.03 16.60 -3.34
CA PRO A 257 -3.11 17.27 -4.26
C PRO A 257 -2.28 16.29 -5.12
N VAL A 258 -2.81 15.08 -5.36
CA VAL A 258 -2.12 14.01 -6.09
C VAL A 258 -3.01 13.46 -7.20
N PRO A 259 -2.44 12.94 -8.30
CA PRO A 259 -3.22 12.33 -9.35
C PRO A 259 -3.99 11.11 -8.83
N LEU A 260 -5.26 11.03 -9.19
CA LEU A 260 -6.08 9.83 -9.01
C LEU A 260 -5.84 8.86 -10.17
N ILE A 261 -5.35 7.67 -9.85
CA ILE A 261 -5.14 6.58 -10.79
C ILE A 261 -6.27 5.56 -10.59
N GLU A 262 -7.07 5.36 -11.63
CA GLU A 262 -8.14 4.35 -11.66
C GLU A 262 -7.83 3.34 -12.78
N PRO A 263 -7.34 2.13 -12.44
CA PRO A 263 -7.22 1.05 -13.42
C PRO A 263 -8.57 0.78 -14.08
N THR A 264 -8.60 0.66 -15.41
CA THR A 264 -9.84 0.42 -16.17
C THR A 264 -9.73 -0.79 -17.10
N PRO A 265 -10.84 -1.52 -17.34
CA PRO A 265 -10.90 -2.63 -18.29
C PRO A 265 -10.45 -2.28 -19.71
N ASP A 266 -10.57 -1.01 -20.12
CA ASP A 266 -10.09 -0.53 -21.43
C ASP A 266 -8.57 -0.55 -21.56
N VAL A 267 -7.85 -0.45 -20.44
CA VAL A 267 -6.38 -0.48 -20.40
C VAL A 267 -5.89 -1.90 -20.26
N PHE A 268 -6.52 -2.64 -19.38
CA PHE A 268 -6.24 -4.04 -19.13
C PHE A 268 -7.51 -4.70 -18.62
N LYS A 269 -7.87 -5.84 -19.20
CA LYS A 269 -9.01 -6.65 -18.75
C LYS A 269 -8.53 -8.07 -18.51
N SER A 270 -8.58 -8.48 -17.24
CA SER A 270 -8.31 -9.85 -16.84
C SER A 270 -9.30 -10.79 -17.50
N VAL A 271 -8.77 -11.88 -18.07
CA VAL A 271 -9.60 -12.96 -18.64
C VAL A 271 -10.03 -13.94 -17.55
N CYS A 272 -9.31 -13.97 -16.42
CA CYS A 272 -9.67 -14.76 -15.26
C CYS A 272 -10.42 -13.90 -14.25
N VAL A 273 -11.75 -14.01 -14.27
CA VAL A 273 -12.62 -13.45 -13.21
C VAL A 273 -12.29 -13.97 -11.80
N GLY A 274 -11.42 -14.99 -11.68
CA GLY A 274 -10.96 -15.61 -10.44
C GLY A 274 -11.92 -16.69 -9.95
N PHE A 275 -11.59 -17.31 -8.80
CA PHE A 275 -12.50 -18.18 -8.04
C PHE A 275 -13.66 -17.44 -7.37
N THR A 276 -13.63 -16.11 -7.44
CA THR A 276 -14.56 -15.23 -6.75
C THR A 276 -15.70 -14.95 -7.69
N SER A 277 -16.93 -15.26 -7.26
CA SER A 277 -18.19 -14.92 -7.93
C SER A 277 -18.01 -13.58 -8.64
N GLY A 278 -18.18 -13.51 -9.97
CA GLY A 278 -17.80 -12.39 -10.86
C GLY A 278 -18.42 -11.01 -10.54
N VAL A 279 -18.30 -10.60 -9.29
CA VAL A 279 -18.88 -9.45 -8.62
C VAL A 279 -17.73 -8.50 -8.37
N SER A 280 -17.43 -7.72 -9.40
CA SER A 280 -16.50 -6.59 -9.32
C SER A 280 -17.31 -5.33 -9.08
N ALA A 281 -16.73 -4.35 -8.39
CA ALA A 281 -17.33 -3.01 -8.33
C ALA A 281 -17.37 -2.35 -9.72
N ASN A 282 -16.51 -2.80 -10.63
CA ASN A 282 -16.56 -2.48 -12.04
C ASN A 282 -17.30 -3.58 -12.82
N GLN A 283 -18.42 -3.23 -13.44
CA GLN A 283 -19.27 -4.17 -14.17
C GLN A 283 -18.66 -4.61 -15.52
N GLU A 284 -17.71 -3.84 -16.06
CA GLU A 284 -17.13 -4.08 -17.39
C GLU A 284 -15.97 -5.09 -17.38
N GLY A 285 -15.42 -5.38 -16.19
CA GLY A 285 -14.34 -6.34 -16.00
C GLY A 285 -13.45 -6.02 -14.80
N VAL A 286 -12.40 -6.81 -14.63
CA VAL A 286 -11.40 -6.63 -13.57
C VAL A 286 -10.08 -6.17 -14.20
N PRO A 287 -9.60 -4.96 -13.91
CA PRO A 287 -8.35 -4.42 -14.48
C PRO A 287 -7.08 -4.85 -13.74
N GLY A 288 -7.04 -6.10 -13.30
CA GLY A 288 -5.89 -6.64 -12.57
C GLY A 288 -5.91 -8.16 -12.50
N VAL A 289 -4.75 -8.76 -12.23
CA VAL A 289 -4.56 -10.21 -12.14
C VAL A 289 -4.23 -10.62 -10.72
N GLU A 290 -4.72 -11.78 -10.30
CA GLU A 290 -4.34 -12.39 -9.03
C GLU A 290 -2.92 -12.94 -9.15
N ALA A 291 -2.09 -12.67 -8.14
CA ALA A 291 -0.71 -13.14 -8.10
C ALA A 291 -0.24 -13.33 -6.66
N TYR A 292 0.93 -13.95 -6.51
CA TYR A 292 1.59 -14.18 -5.24
C TYR A 292 2.95 -13.51 -5.21
N ARG A 293 3.21 -12.71 -4.18
CA ARG A 293 4.56 -12.21 -3.88
C ARG A 293 5.11 -12.97 -2.67
N GLY A 294 5.94 -13.97 -2.94
CA GLY A 294 6.29 -14.99 -1.96
C GLY A 294 5.04 -15.71 -1.45
N ALA A 295 4.84 -15.76 -0.13
CA ALA A 295 3.68 -16.40 0.48
C ALA A 295 2.41 -15.53 0.54
N LYS A 296 2.43 -14.30 0.01
CA LYS A 296 1.31 -13.35 0.11
C LYS A 296 0.52 -13.27 -1.19
N ALA A 297 -0.76 -13.61 -1.13
CA ALA A 297 -1.71 -13.35 -2.20
C ALA A 297 -2.06 -11.85 -2.30
N GLY A 298 -2.34 -11.40 -3.51
CA GLY A 298 -2.76 -10.03 -3.80
C GLY A 298 -3.07 -9.85 -5.27
N THR A 299 -3.20 -8.59 -5.68
CA THR A 299 -3.60 -8.25 -7.05
C THR A 299 -2.60 -7.29 -7.67
N LEU A 300 -2.17 -7.61 -8.89
CA LEU A 300 -1.45 -6.70 -9.78
C LEU A 300 -2.47 -5.92 -10.62
N TRP A 301 -2.62 -4.63 -10.34
CA TRP A 301 -3.49 -3.72 -11.07
C TRP A 301 -2.73 -3.01 -12.17
N PHE A 302 -3.23 -3.09 -13.40
CA PHE A 302 -2.61 -2.49 -14.57
C PHE A 302 -3.31 -1.17 -14.91
N ALA A 303 -2.56 -0.07 -14.90
CA ALA A 303 -3.02 1.27 -15.25
C ALA A 303 -2.21 1.81 -16.44
N ARG A 304 -2.54 3.01 -16.92
CA ARG A 304 -1.75 3.68 -17.98
C ARG A 304 -0.44 4.24 -17.44
N GLU A 305 -0.40 4.50 -16.14
CA GLU A 305 0.70 5.11 -15.41
C GLU A 305 1.71 4.08 -14.90
N GLY A 306 1.33 2.81 -14.81
CA GLY A 306 2.16 1.75 -14.24
C GLY A 306 1.37 0.56 -13.71
N VAL A 307 2.03 -0.23 -12.87
CA VAL A 307 1.46 -1.43 -12.24
C VAL A 307 1.46 -1.29 -10.72
N LEU A 308 0.32 -1.48 -10.06
CA LEU A 308 0.20 -1.47 -8.61
C LEU A 308 0.07 -2.90 -8.07
N TRP A 309 0.96 -3.29 -7.15
CA TRP A 309 0.68 -4.38 -6.22
C TRP A 309 -0.17 -3.85 -5.07
N GLY A 310 -1.45 -4.23 -5.06
CA GLY A 310 -2.47 -3.63 -4.19
C GLY A 310 -3.23 -4.62 -3.31
N GLU A 311 -4.16 -4.09 -2.52
CA GLU A 311 -5.09 -4.79 -1.60
C GLU A 311 -4.45 -5.48 -0.38
N SER A 312 -3.15 -5.77 -0.45
CA SER A 312 -2.35 -6.32 0.66
C SER A 312 -1.20 -5.38 1.04
N LYS A 313 -0.81 -5.40 2.32
CA LYS A 313 0.35 -4.64 2.79
C LYS A 313 1.66 -5.44 2.63
N PRO A 314 2.76 -4.78 2.24
CA PRO A 314 2.83 -3.39 1.77
C PRO A 314 2.36 -3.27 0.31
N CYS A 315 1.66 -2.18 -0.03
CA CYS A 315 1.42 -1.84 -1.44
C CYS A 315 2.69 -1.23 -2.04
N GLU A 316 2.92 -1.48 -3.33
CA GLU A 316 4.09 -1.01 -4.09
C GLU A 316 3.64 -0.69 -5.52
N PHE A 317 4.11 0.42 -6.09
CA PHE A 317 3.71 0.88 -7.42
C PHE A 317 4.92 1.03 -8.34
N TRP A 318 4.91 0.37 -9.49
CA TRP A 318 5.92 0.52 -10.53
C TRP A 318 5.40 1.47 -11.59
N ALA A 319 5.79 2.74 -11.52
CA ALA A 319 5.51 3.70 -12.57
C ALA A 319 6.24 3.29 -13.86
N LEU A 320 5.65 3.59 -15.02
CA LEU A 320 6.28 3.27 -16.31
C LEU A 320 7.70 3.85 -16.41
N GLU A 321 7.89 5.07 -15.92
CA GLU A 321 9.18 5.77 -15.94
C GLU A 321 10.27 5.14 -15.04
N ASP A 322 9.86 4.33 -14.07
CA ASP A 322 10.77 3.61 -13.17
C ASP A 322 11.16 2.22 -13.69
N LEU A 323 10.44 1.69 -14.68
CA LEU A 323 10.74 0.40 -15.29
C LEU A 323 11.95 0.50 -16.21
N ILE A 324 12.80 -0.53 -16.21
CA ILE A 324 14.05 -0.51 -16.98
C ILE A 324 13.87 -1.05 -18.41
N GLY A 325 14.38 -0.31 -19.40
CA GLY A 325 14.42 -0.77 -20.80
C GLY A 325 13.06 -1.13 -21.40
N LYS A 326 13.04 -1.52 -22.68
CA LYS A 326 11.78 -1.93 -23.35
C LYS A 326 11.47 -3.43 -23.20
N SER A 327 12.48 -4.25 -22.92
CA SER A 327 12.36 -5.72 -22.80
C SER A 327 12.35 -6.19 -21.35
N GLU A 328 13.16 -5.59 -20.48
CA GLU A 328 13.38 -6.09 -19.12
C GLU A 328 12.40 -5.51 -18.09
N GLY A 329 11.78 -4.37 -18.36
CA GLY A 329 10.96 -3.65 -17.36
C GLY A 329 9.76 -4.45 -16.87
N LEU A 330 9.12 -5.22 -17.75
CA LEU A 330 8.10 -6.20 -17.38
C LEU A 330 8.20 -7.43 -18.27
N ARG A 331 8.45 -8.57 -17.64
CA ARG A 331 8.67 -9.86 -18.31
C ARG A 331 7.64 -10.87 -17.82
N VAL A 332 7.14 -11.71 -18.72
CA VAL A 332 6.26 -12.84 -18.34
C VAL A 332 6.97 -14.14 -18.65
N VAL A 333 7.36 -14.87 -17.61
CA VAL A 333 8.08 -16.14 -17.70
C VAL A 333 7.11 -17.29 -17.47
N GLY A 334 6.92 -18.14 -18.48
CA GLY A 334 6.09 -19.34 -18.38
C GLY A 334 6.94 -20.56 -18.08
N VAL A 335 6.98 -21.00 -16.82
CA VAL A 335 7.69 -22.23 -16.42
C VAL A 335 6.72 -23.42 -16.34
N SER A 336 5.46 -23.15 -16.01
CA SER A 336 4.40 -24.15 -15.81
C SER A 336 3.33 -24.04 -16.90
N GLY A 337 2.79 -25.16 -17.35
CA GLY A 337 1.68 -25.18 -18.33
C GLY A 337 0.37 -24.59 -17.80
N ARG A 338 0.27 -24.28 -16.50
CA ARG A 338 -0.94 -23.69 -15.87
C ARG A 338 -0.73 -22.28 -15.32
N THR A 339 0.49 -21.94 -14.93
CA THR A 339 0.80 -20.65 -14.31
C THR A 339 2.05 -20.03 -14.92
N CYS A 340 2.09 -18.70 -14.97
CA CYS A 340 3.26 -17.91 -15.31
C CYS A 340 3.70 -17.05 -14.13
N THR A 341 4.90 -16.50 -14.26
CA THR A 341 5.50 -15.54 -13.34
C THR A 341 5.63 -14.20 -14.06
N VAL A 342 5.21 -13.12 -13.42
CA VAL A 342 5.41 -11.75 -13.88
C VAL A 342 6.59 -11.16 -13.11
N VAL A 343 7.59 -10.68 -13.82
CA VAL A 343 8.78 -10.05 -13.25
C VAL A 343 8.75 -8.57 -13.61
N LEU A 344 8.78 -7.69 -12.61
CA LEU A 344 8.89 -6.25 -12.76
C LEU A 344 10.29 -5.81 -12.36
N THR A 345 11.00 -5.12 -13.25
CA THR A 345 12.37 -4.68 -13.01
C THR A 345 12.42 -3.16 -12.95
N ARG A 346 12.72 -2.63 -11.77
CA ARG A 346 12.84 -1.19 -11.51
C ARG A 346 14.28 -0.74 -11.68
N LYS A 347 14.52 0.46 -12.21
CA LYS A 347 15.85 1.09 -12.20
C LYS A 347 16.39 1.24 -10.78
N SER A 348 17.70 1.11 -10.62
CA SER A 348 18.37 1.31 -9.34
C SER A 348 18.34 2.79 -8.95
N ILE A 349 17.75 3.13 -7.81
CA ILE A 349 17.71 4.50 -7.28
C ILE A 349 18.88 4.65 -6.30
N GLY A 350 20.04 5.12 -6.78
CA GLY A 350 21.23 5.30 -5.95
C GLY A 350 22.42 5.83 -6.77
N GLU A 351 23.13 6.80 -6.19
CA GLU A 351 24.17 7.66 -6.76
C GLU A 351 25.49 6.93 -7.06
N GLU A 352 25.50 6.04 -8.04
CA GLU A 352 26.66 5.89 -8.90
C GLU A 352 26.08 5.91 -10.30
N GLU A 353 26.36 6.99 -11.07
CA GLU A 353 26.29 6.87 -12.52
C GLU A 353 27.05 5.61 -12.84
N VAL A 354 26.30 4.58 -13.23
CA VAL A 354 26.82 3.27 -13.60
C VAL A 354 28.00 3.57 -14.50
N ALA A 355 29.21 3.23 -14.02
CA ALA A 355 30.45 3.68 -14.65
C ALA A 355 30.33 3.42 -16.15
N GLU A 356 30.62 4.44 -16.98
CA GLU A 356 30.37 4.38 -18.44
C GLU A 356 30.74 3.00 -19.01
N GLY A 357 29.73 2.15 -19.26
CA GLY A 357 29.91 0.79 -19.76
C GLY A 357 29.28 -0.35 -18.95
N GLU A 358 28.80 -0.14 -17.71
CA GLU A 358 28.00 -1.15 -16.99
C GLU A 358 26.49 -0.95 -17.27
N GLU A 359 25.78 -2.03 -17.60
CA GLU A 359 24.32 -2.00 -17.80
C GLU A 359 23.63 -2.02 -16.44
N ASP A 360 22.75 -1.05 -16.14
CA ASP A 360 21.90 -1.11 -14.93
C ASP A 360 21.09 -2.41 -14.99
N VAL A 361 21.36 -3.35 -14.07
CA VAL A 361 20.65 -4.63 -14.01
C VAL A 361 19.27 -4.45 -13.35
N GLY A 362 19.05 -3.33 -12.67
CA GLY A 362 17.82 -3.01 -11.96
C GLY A 362 17.51 -3.94 -10.78
N VAL A 363 16.44 -3.59 -10.05
CA VAL A 363 15.89 -4.37 -8.95
C VAL A 363 14.68 -5.14 -9.44
N GLU A 364 14.82 -6.46 -9.61
CA GLU A 364 13.72 -7.35 -9.98
C GLU A 364 12.77 -7.60 -8.79
N THR A 365 11.47 -7.67 -9.10
CA THR A 365 10.43 -8.14 -8.18
C THR A 365 9.54 -9.14 -8.90
N GLU A 366 9.46 -10.34 -8.35
CA GLU A 366 8.70 -11.45 -8.95
C GLU A 366 7.30 -11.60 -8.34
N PHE A 367 6.36 -11.92 -9.22
CA PHE A 367 4.97 -12.26 -8.89
C PHE A 367 4.63 -13.60 -9.52
N GLN A 368 4.43 -14.60 -8.67
CA GLN A 368 4.26 -15.98 -9.06
C GLN A 368 2.77 -16.36 -9.08
N MET A 369 2.48 -17.56 -9.58
CA MET A 369 1.13 -18.17 -9.58
C MET A 369 0.07 -17.36 -10.34
N VAL A 370 0.49 -16.57 -11.33
CA VAL A 370 -0.44 -15.91 -12.26
C VAL A 370 -0.99 -16.97 -13.21
N ASP A 371 -2.30 -16.98 -13.47
CA ASP A 371 -2.91 -17.92 -14.41
C ASP A 371 -2.34 -17.72 -15.82
N VAL A 372 -1.92 -18.79 -16.50
CA VAL A 372 -1.30 -18.71 -17.83
C VAL A 372 -2.20 -18.05 -18.87
N ARG A 373 -3.52 -18.10 -18.69
CA ARG A 373 -4.49 -17.43 -19.58
C ARG A 373 -4.37 -15.91 -19.54
N GLU A 374 -3.82 -15.33 -18.47
CA GLU A 374 -3.58 -13.89 -18.37
C GLU A 374 -2.38 -13.42 -19.20
N LYS A 375 -1.48 -14.34 -19.58
CA LYS A 375 -0.24 -14.01 -20.31
C LYS A 375 -0.49 -13.14 -21.55
N PRO A 376 -1.42 -13.47 -22.47
CA PRO A 376 -1.65 -12.66 -23.66
C PRO A 376 -2.13 -11.23 -23.35
N GLY A 377 -2.94 -11.06 -22.30
CA GLY A 377 -3.40 -9.74 -21.85
C GLY A 377 -2.27 -8.89 -21.29
N ILE A 378 -1.39 -9.50 -20.49
CA ILE A 378 -0.22 -8.82 -19.92
C ILE A 378 0.76 -8.44 -21.04
N GLU A 379 1.05 -9.35 -21.97
CA GLU A 379 1.91 -9.07 -23.12
C GLU A 379 1.35 -7.98 -24.04
N ALA A 380 0.03 -7.92 -24.21
CA ALA A 380 -0.63 -6.84 -24.94
C ALA A 380 -0.43 -5.48 -24.24
N TRP A 381 -0.61 -5.42 -22.93
CA TRP A 381 -0.33 -4.21 -22.14
C TRP A 381 1.13 -3.79 -22.26
N VAL A 382 2.08 -4.73 -22.15
CA VAL A 382 3.52 -4.45 -22.33
C VAL A 382 3.80 -3.90 -23.72
N ARG A 383 3.24 -4.51 -24.78
CA ARG A 383 3.43 -4.03 -26.15
C ARG A 383 2.97 -2.58 -26.31
N THR A 384 1.85 -2.22 -25.69
CA THR A 384 1.29 -0.87 -25.70
C THR A 384 2.18 0.12 -24.94
N PHE A 385 2.68 -0.21 -23.75
CA PHE A 385 3.32 0.77 -22.86
C PHE A 385 4.86 0.70 -22.78
N ARG A 386 5.51 -0.36 -23.30
CA ARG A 386 6.97 -0.55 -23.23
C ARG A 386 7.79 0.61 -23.79
N HIS A 387 7.22 1.37 -24.73
CA HIS A 387 7.89 2.52 -25.32
C HIS A 387 8.06 3.70 -24.36
N LEU A 388 7.33 3.70 -23.23
CA LEU A 388 7.40 4.67 -22.14
C LEU A 388 8.30 4.19 -20.98
N PHE A 389 8.72 2.92 -20.99
CA PHE A 389 9.53 2.37 -19.91
C PHE A 389 10.84 3.15 -19.80
N GLY A 390 11.13 3.61 -18.59
CA GLY A 390 12.34 4.35 -18.29
C GLY A 390 12.38 5.78 -18.80
N LYS A 391 11.30 6.28 -19.43
CA LYS A 391 11.22 7.65 -19.92
C LYS A 391 10.51 8.52 -18.88
N LYS A 392 11.22 9.50 -18.31
CA LYS A 392 10.59 10.51 -17.46
C LYS A 392 9.60 11.31 -18.29
N LYS A 393 8.38 11.47 -17.79
CA LYS A 393 7.41 12.37 -18.42
C LYS A 393 7.93 13.81 -18.25
N VAL A 394 8.42 14.40 -19.34
CA VAL A 394 8.81 15.82 -19.34
C VAL A 394 7.54 16.65 -19.20
N ALA A 395 7.28 17.13 -17.99
CA ALA A 395 6.16 18.02 -17.72
C ALA A 395 6.46 19.40 -18.35
N GLY A 396 6.09 19.60 -19.62
CA GLY A 396 6.28 20.90 -20.26
C GLY A 396 6.14 21.01 -21.77
N GLU A 397 6.00 19.93 -22.54
CA GLU A 397 5.77 20.06 -23.99
C GLU A 397 4.30 19.85 -24.35
N VAL A 398 3.57 20.96 -24.44
CA VAL A 398 2.40 21.04 -25.32
C VAL A 398 2.94 20.95 -26.74
N LYS A 399 3.07 19.74 -27.28
CA LYS A 399 3.25 19.56 -28.72
C LYS A 399 1.96 19.98 -29.39
N THR A 400 1.92 21.23 -29.85
CA THR A 400 0.92 21.71 -30.80
C THR A 400 0.94 20.80 -32.03
N ILE A 401 -0.25 20.34 -32.44
CA ILE A 401 -0.52 19.65 -33.71
C ILE A 401 0.13 20.47 -34.83
N GLY A 402 1.29 20.03 -35.32
CA GLY A 402 2.11 20.80 -36.25
C GLY A 402 3.57 20.36 -36.37
N GLN A 403 4.08 19.50 -35.48
CA GLN A 403 5.42 18.90 -35.60
C GLN A 403 5.35 17.36 -35.47
N LEU A 404 4.64 16.74 -36.40
CA LEU A 404 4.65 15.28 -36.62
C LEU A 404 5.10 14.91 -38.04
N GLU A 405 5.68 15.85 -38.76
CA GLU A 405 6.40 15.63 -40.02
C GLU A 405 7.73 16.38 -39.86
N GLU A 406 8.85 15.78 -40.27
CA GLU A 406 10.25 16.17 -39.97
C GLU A 406 10.85 15.58 -38.68
N ASP A 407 10.99 14.26 -38.61
CA ASP A 407 12.16 13.61 -37.98
C ASP A 407 12.38 12.17 -38.51
N GLU A 408 12.17 11.98 -39.82
CA GLU A 408 12.63 10.82 -40.58
C GLU A 408 13.62 11.31 -41.65
N SER A 409 14.83 11.67 -41.24
CA SER A 409 15.98 11.82 -42.14
C SER A 409 17.25 11.90 -41.31
N ASP A 410 17.93 10.77 -41.16
CA ASP A 410 19.38 10.79 -41.39
C ASP A 410 19.81 9.45 -41.99
N GLU A 411 20.36 9.57 -43.19
CA GLU A 411 20.81 8.55 -44.12
C GLU A 411 22.34 8.45 -43.98
N GLU A 412 22.87 7.29 -43.57
CA GLU A 412 24.27 6.92 -43.87
C GLU A 412 24.34 5.41 -44.12
N ASP A 413 23.95 4.99 -45.33
CA ASP A 413 24.36 3.71 -45.92
C ASP A 413 24.96 4.00 -47.30
N GLU A 414 26.28 4.13 -47.37
CA GLU A 414 27.04 4.24 -48.61
C GLU A 414 27.47 2.84 -49.12
N ASP A 415 27.06 2.57 -50.36
CA ASP A 415 27.74 1.80 -51.40
C ASP A 415 27.94 0.28 -51.29
N PHE A 416 27.05 -0.47 -51.97
CA PHE A 416 27.49 -1.64 -52.74
C PHE A 416 26.74 -1.77 -54.08
N VAL A 417 27.40 -1.33 -55.16
CA VAL A 417 26.95 -1.52 -56.54
C VAL A 417 27.50 -2.85 -57.05
N ILE A 418 26.63 -3.81 -57.39
CA ILE A 418 26.91 -4.82 -58.41
C ILE A 418 25.70 -4.94 -59.35
N ASP A 419 25.99 -4.59 -60.59
CA ASP A 419 25.18 -4.68 -61.80
C ASP A 419 25.12 -6.13 -62.30
N SER A 420 23.94 -6.61 -62.72
CA SER A 420 23.76 -7.71 -63.69
C SER A 420 22.26 -7.92 -63.99
N GLU A 421 21.83 -7.32 -65.09
CA GLU A 421 20.96 -7.83 -66.15
C GLU A 421 20.47 -9.29 -66.02
N ASP A 422 19.15 -9.54 -66.07
CA ASP A 422 18.51 -10.52 -66.97
C ASP A 422 16.96 -10.55 -66.84
N GLU A 423 16.32 -10.09 -67.92
CA GLU A 423 15.28 -10.76 -68.71
C GLU A 423 14.14 -11.62 -68.07
N LEU A 424 12.91 -11.19 -68.40
CA LEU A 424 11.77 -11.98 -68.93
C LEU A 424 10.74 -12.67 -68.02
N SER A 425 9.48 -12.47 -68.47
CA SER A 425 8.31 -13.34 -68.37
C SER A 425 7.52 -13.29 -67.06
N GLY A 426 6.22 -13.02 -67.00
CA GLY A 426 5.18 -13.00 -68.02
C GLY A 426 3.90 -13.65 -67.47
N SER A 427 2.78 -12.91 -67.56
CA SER A 427 1.39 -13.40 -67.62
C SER A 427 0.76 -13.99 -66.34
N SER A 428 -0.26 -13.31 -65.77
CA SER A 428 -1.71 -13.56 -65.94
C SER A 428 -2.20 -14.78 -65.11
N THR A 429 -3.37 -14.80 -64.47
CA THR A 429 -4.72 -14.53 -64.96
C THR A 429 -5.65 -14.39 -63.72
N SER A 430 -6.61 -13.43 -63.69
CA SER A 430 -8.06 -13.64 -63.87
C SER A 430 -8.76 -14.36 -62.69
N ASP A 431 -9.95 -14.03 -62.20
CA ASP A 431 -11.01 -13.12 -62.63
C ASP A 431 -12.21 -13.28 -61.65
N THR A 432 -13.01 -12.22 -61.48
CA THR A 432 -14.51 -12.15 -61.55
C THR A 432 -15.41 -13.09 -60.69
N SER A 433 -16.59 -12.78 -60.16
CA SER A 433 -17.65 -11.75 -60.31
C SER A 433 -18.59 -11.83 -59.08
N ASP A 434 -19.24 -10.77 -58.59
CA ASP A 434 -20.66 -10.31 -58.83
C ASP A 434 -21.75 -11.38 -58.52
N GLU A 435 -22.91 -11.15 -57.89
CA GLU A 435 -23.96 -10.11 -57.95
C GLU A 435 -24.97 -10.43 -56.77
N GLU A 436 -25.48 -9.49 -55.97
CA GLU A 436 -26.76 -8.73 -56.04
C GLU A 436 -28.05 -9.41 -55.47
N GLU A 437 -28.92 -8.52 -54.94
CA GLU A 437 -30.37 -8.59 -54.67
C GLU A 437 -31.00 -9.19 -53.36
N ASP A 438 -31.52 -8.25 -52.55
CA ASP A 438 -32.89 -8.08 -51.98
C ASP A 438 -33.75 -9.26 -51.44
N GLU A 439 -34.34 -9.05 -50.25
CA GLU A 439 -35.82 -8.97 -50.05
C GLU A 439 -36.24 -8.71 -48.59
N GLU A 440 -37.30 -7.92 -48.42
CA GLU A 440 -38.02 -7.65 -47.18
C GLU A 440 -38.94 -8.80 -46.74
N GLY A 441 -39.32 -8.85 -45.45
CA GLY A 441 -40.55 -9.56 -45.05
C GLY A 441 -40.82 -9.70 -43.54
N GLY A 442 -41.92 -9.06 -43.09
CA GLY A 442 -42.88 -9.41 -42.01
C GLY A 442 -42.43 -10.19 -40.77
N GLY A 443 -42.70 -9.79 -39.53
CA GLY A 443 -44.01 -9.43 -38.98
C GLY A 443 -44.65 -10.62 -38.24
N SER A 444 -44.71 -10.61 -36.90
CA SER A 444 -45.82 -11.20 -36.12
C SER A 444 -45.73 -10.83 -34.64
N GLU A 445 -46.83 -10.26 -34.16
CA GLU A 445 -47.22 -10.11 -32.76
C GLU A 445 -47.59 -11.47 -32.14
N LYS A 446 -47.46 -11.62 -30.80
CA LYS A 446 -48.57 -11.85 -29.84
C LYS A 446 -48.15 -12.51 -28.53
N ASP A 447 -48.63 -11.88 -27.45
CA ASP A 447 -49.26 -12.42 -26.24
C ASP A 447 -48.59 -13.54 -25.42
N ALA A 448 -48.31 -13.24 -24.15
CA ALA A 448 -48.98 -13.91 -23.02
C ALA A 448 -48.63 -13.21 -21.70
N GLU A 449 -49.66 -12.67 -21.05
CA GLU A 449 -49.64 -12.26 -19.64
C GLU A 449 -49.75 -13.48 -18.70
N GLU A 450 -49.55 -13.17 -17.40
CA GLU A 450 -50.11 -13.84 -16.23
C GLU A 450 -49.32 -15.01 -15.62
N SER A 451 -48.74 -14.79 -14.44
CA SER A 451 -49.31 -15.29 -13.17
C SER A 451 -48.36 -15.01 -12.00
N ASP A 452 -48.88 -14.30 -11.00
CA ASP A 452 -48.46 -14.39 -9.60
C ASP A 452 -48.54 -15.84 -9.13
N GLU A 453 -47.62 -16.26 -8.25
CA GLU A 453 -47.96 -16.98 -7.02
C GLU A 453 -46.74 -17.11 -6.09
N GLU A 454 -46.94 -16.66 -4.86
CA GLU A 454 -46.06 -16.80 -3.70
C GLU A 454 -46.11 -18.26 -3.21
N GLU A 455 -44.96 -18.92 -3.03
CA GLU A 455 -44.87 -20.03 -2.08
C GLU A 455 -43.62 -19.90 -1.20
N GLN A 456 -43.90 -19.72 0.08
CA GLN A 456 -43.01 -19.94 1.22
C GLN A 456 -42.57 -21.40 1.24
N LEU A 457 -41.26 -21.63 1.34
CA LEU A 457 -40.75 -22.89 1.88
C LEU A 457 -39.74 -22.57 2.99
N GLU A 458 -40.26 -22.58 4.21
CA GLU A 458 -39.51 -23.02 5.39
C GLU A 458 -39.12 -24.49 5.17
N SER A 459 -37.84 -24.82 5.28
CA SER A 459 -37.42 -26.21 5.50
C SER A 459 -36.47 -26.23 6.68
N ASP A 460 -37.08 -26.49 7.82
CA ASP A 460 -36.43 -27.06 9.01
C ASP A 460 -35.89 -28.46 8.66
N GLY A 461 -34.88 -28.90 9.40
CA GLY A 461 -34.01 -30.00 9.03
C GLY A 461 -34.57 -31.40 9.27
N GLU A 462 -34.11 -32.34 8.44
CA GLU A 462 -33.91 -33.74 8.82
C GLU A 462 -32.59 -34.22 8.21
N GLU A 463 -31.69 -34.70 9.07
CA GLU A 463 -30.45 -35.38 8.68
C GLU A 463 -30.81 -36.74 8.03
N GLU A 464 -30.84 -36.80 6.71
CA GLU A 464 -30.95 -38.09 6.01
C GLU A 464 -29.61 -38.85 6.10
N GLU A 465 -29.64 -39.95 6.86
CA GLU A 465 -28.58 -40.96 6.91
C GLU A 465 -28.14 -41.40 5.51
N LEU A 466 -26.87 -41.15 5.19
CA LEU A 466 -26.22 -41.52 3.94
C LEU A 466 -26.25 -43.04 3.73
N LYS A 467 -27.16 -43.51 2.87
CA LYS A 467 -27.23 -44.92 2.47
C LYS A 467 -25.99 -45.32 1.66
N GLU A 468 -25.25 -46.26 2.22
CA GLU A 468 -23.95 -46.78 1.77
C GLU A 468 -23.97 -47.36 0.34
N GLU A 469 -25.15 -47.74 -0.16
CA GLU A 469 -25.34 -48.42 -1.45
C GLU A 469 -25.23 -47.52 -2.69
N ASN A 470 -25.31 -46.19 -2.52
CA ASN A 470 -25.25 -45.23 -3.63
C ASN A 470 -23.91 -44.52 -3.77
N HIS A 471 -22.93 -44.82 -2.92
CA HIS A 471 -21.64 -44.12 -2.93
C HIS A 471 -20.64 -44.79 -3.90
N PRO A 472 -20.14 -44.09 -4.94
CA PRO A 472 -19.32 -44.68 -6.00
C PRO A 472 -17.96 -45.24 -5.54
N LEU A 473 -17.50 -44.91 -4.33
CA LEU A 473 -16.24 -45.39 -3.76
C LEU A 473 -16.36 -46.66 -2.89
N LEU A 474 -17.58 -47.11 -2.57
CA LEU A 474 -17.82 -48.28 -1.70
C LEU A 474 -18.16 -49.56 -2.47
N ARG A 475 -18.10 -49.53 -3.81
CA ARG A 475 -18.33 -50.71 -4.63
C ARG A 475 -17.18 -51.71 -4.46
N PRO A 476 -17.47 -53.00 -4.16
CA PRO A 476 -16.46 -54.04 -4.10
C PRO A 476 -15.75 -54.17 -5.47
N GLY A 477 -14.51 -53.70 -5.56
CA GLY A 477 -13.69 -53.76 -6.79
C GLY A 477 -12.94 -52.49 -7.19
N ALA A 478 -13.14 -51.36 -6.50
CA ALA A 478 -12.54 -50.07 -6.87
C ALA A 478 -11.14 -49.78 -6.27
N VAL A 479 -10.50 -50.76 -5.62
CA VAL A 479 -9.12 -50.59 -5.10
C VAL A 479 -8.10 -51.21 -6.06
N PRO A 480 -7.14 -50.45 -6.61
CA PRO A 480 -6.07 -51.01 -7.42
C PRO A 480 -5.22 -51.97 -6.58
N ARG A 481 -5.35 -53.28 -6.88
CA ARG A 481 -4.44 -54.31 -6.38
C ARG A 481 -3.05 -54.09 -6.97
N ARG A 482 -2.23 -53.24 -6.32
CA ARG A 482 -0.75 -53.25 -6.25
C ARG A 482 -0.26 -51.86 -5.81
N MET A 483 -0.58 -51.47 -4.57
CA MET A 483 0.33 -50.60 -3.82
C MET A 483 1.26 -51.51 -3.03
N GLN A 484 2.56 -51.33 -3.24
CA GLN A 484 3.61 -52.17 -2.69
C GLN A 484 3.65 -52.02 -1.17
N ARG A 485 3.51 -53.15 -0.48
CA ARG A 485 3.49 -53.30 0.98
C ARG A 485 4.66 -52.60 1.69
N GLY A 486 5.79 -52.38 1.00
CA GLY A 486 6.96 -51.68 1.54
C GLY A 486 6.76 -50.18 1.82
N VAL A 487 5.83 -49.49 1.14
CA VAL A 487 5.59 -48.06 1.40
C VAL A 487 4.71 -47.85 2.63
N ILE A 488 3.78 -48.78 2.89
CA ILE A 488 2.93 -48.71 4.09
C ILE A 488 3.75 -49.06 5.35
N ASP A 489 4.64 -50.06 5.29
CA ASP A 489 5.51 -50.40 6.42
C ASP A 489 6.51 -49.27 6.75
N MET A 490 6.99 -48.51 5.74
CA MET A 490 7.90 -47.38 5.96
C MET A 490 7.19 -46.18 6.62
N VAL A 491 5.93 -45.92 6.25
CA VAL A 491 5.14 -44.82 6.85
C VAL A 491 4.70 -45.18 8.28
N VAL A 492 4.40 -46.45 8.56
CA VAL A 492 4.08 -46.90 9.92
C VAL A 492 5.31 -46.83 10.83
N GLY A 493 6.51 -47.19 10.32
CA GLY A 493 7.75 -47.08 11.09
C GLY A 493 8.12 -45.63 11.49
N MET A 494 7.92 -44.66 10.59
CA MET A 494 8.21 -43.25 10.89
C MET A 494 7.25 -42.63 11.92
N VAL A 495 6.00 -43.11 11.97
CA VAL A 495 5.00 -42.60 12.94
C VAL A 495 5.17 -43.24 14.32
N GLU A 496 5.64 -44.49 14.38
CA GLU A 496 5.98 -45.13 15.67
C GLU A 496 7.25 -44.54 16.32
N GLU A 497 8.22 -44.11 15.51
CA GLU A 497 9.47 -43.49 16.00
C GLU A 497 9.24 -42.06 16.56
N ASP A 498 8.26 -41.33 16.02
CA ASP A 498 7.91 -39.97 16.49
C ASP A 498 7.01 -39.97 17.73
N MET A 499 6.26 -41.06 17.98
CA MET A 499 5.41 -41.19 19.18
C MET A 499 6.11 -41.77 20.41
N LEU A 500 7.27 -42.43 20.28
CA LEU A 500 7.95 -43.10 21.39
C LEU A 500 9.15 -42.35 21.99
N GLY A 501 9.45 -41.13 21.55
CA GLY A 501 10.23 -40.16 22.32
C GLY A 501 11.52 -40.70 22.94
N THR A 502 12.46 -41.17 22.12
CA THR A 502 13.82 -41.51 22.58
C THR A 502 14.84 -40.52 22.03
N SER A 503 15.32 -39.64 22.92
CA SER A 503 16.48 -38.80 22.72
C SER A 503 17.73 -39.64 22.46
N ASN A 504 18.34 -39.49 21.28
CA ASN A 504 19.72 -39.94 21.08
C ASN A 504 20.47 -38.93 20.21
N ALA A 505 21.21 -38.05 20.88
CA ALA A 505 22.20 -37.19 20.27
C ALA A 505 23.52 -37.97 20.15
N PRO A 506 24.18 -38.01 18.98
CA PRO A 506 25.57 -38.41 18.91
C PRO A 506 26.46 -37.19 19.16
N SER A 507 27.16 -37.27 20.30
CA SER A 507 28.47 -36.71 20.52
C SER A 507 29.45 -37.31 19.51
N ASP A 508 30.18 -36.48 18.77
CA ASP A 508 31.54 -36.80 18.33
C ASP A 508 32.36 -35.52 18.34
N GLY A 509 33.45 -35.58 19.11
CA GLY A 509 34.52 -34.60 19.12
C GLY A 509 35.70 -35.08 18.29
N ASP A 510 36.44 -34.11 17.76
CA ASP A 510 37.82 -34.22 17.26
C ASP A 510 38.34 -32.76 17.25
N GLU A 511 39.02 -32.31 18.31
CA GLU A 511 40.47 -32.29 18.51
C GLU A 511 41.31 -31.71 17.34
N GLY A 512 42.05 -30.63 17.66
CA GLY A 512 43.31 -30.30 16.98
C GLY A 512 43.36 -29.00 16.19
N LEU A 513 43.80 -27.90 16.82
CA LEU A 513 45.18 -27.38 16.71
C LEU A 513 45.26 -25.90 17.12
N GLU A 514 46.15 -25.66 18.08
CA GLU A 514 46.61 -24.37 18.61
C GLU A 514 47.68 -23.73 17.70
N GLU A 515 48.05 -22.47 18.02
CA GLU A 515 49.25 -21.71 17.59
C GLU A 515 49.11 -21.01 16.21
N ASP A 516 49.36 -19.70 16.00
CA ASP A 516 50.49 -18.86 16.40
C ASP A 516 50.20 -17.33 16.40
N GLU A 517 50.84 -16.63 17.35
CA GLU A 517 51.61 -15.33 17.32
C GLU A 517 51.16 -14.19 16.35
N LEU A 518 50.70 -13.01 16.80
CA LEU A 518 51.42 -11.83 17.37
C LEU A 518 52.83 -11.52 16.83
N GLU A 519 52.91 -10.55 15.92
CA GLU A 519 53.95 -9.49 15.70
C GLU A 519 53.27 -8.51 14.71
N GLU A 520 53.13 -7.18 14.85
CA GLU A 520 53.87 -6.05 15.45
C GLU A 520 52.91 -4.99 16.04
#